data_AF-A0A423SR50-F1
#
_entry.id   AF-A0A423SR50-F1
#
_cell.length_a   1.000
_cell.length_b   1.000
_cell.length_c   1.000
_cell.angle_alpha   90.00
_cell.angle_beta   90.00
_cell.angle_gamma   90.00
#
_symmetry.space_group_name_H-M   'P 1'
#
loop_
_entity.id
_entity.type
_entity.pdbx_description
1 polymer ?
#
loop_
_entity_poly.entity_id
_entity_poly.type
_entity_poly.pdbx_seq_one_letter_code
_entity_poly.pdbx_strand_id
1 'polypeptide(L)'
;MVAFRRTVYLTIQSSLDVDECAHKLLKGEIKPEVYDTCHRLETEKLRNVARLFAHLLFSDAISWEVLNHVHLNEDETTSSSRVFVKILFQELAEFMSLAKLNERLRDPTLAAAFEGLLPRDNPRNTRFAINFFTSCGLGGLTDDLREFLRTQ
;
A
#
# COMPACT_ATOMS: atom_id res chain seq x y z
N MET A 1 -6.91 -1.66 -24.41
CA MET A 1 -5.92 -0.96 -23.56
C MET A 1 -5.81 0.55 -23.80
N VAL A 2 -5.93 1.07 -25.05
CA VAL A 2 -5.92 2.52 -25.33
C VAL A 2 -7.17 3.23 -24.80
N ALA A 3 -8.35 2.61 -24.90
CA ALA A 3 -9.61 3.16 -24.41
C ALA A 3 -9.61 3.40 -22.89
N PHE A 4 -9.15 2.44 -22.09
CA PHE A 4 -9.08 2.57 -20.62
C PHE A 4 -8.15 3.70 -20.16
N ARG A 5 -6.97 3.84 -20.80
CA ARG A 5 -6.04 4.94 -20.51
C ARG A 5 -6.67 6.30 -20.83
N ARG A 6 -7.41 6.39 -21.94
CA ARG A 6 -8.12 7.61 -22.33
C ARG A 6 -9.27 7.93 -21.37
N THR A 7 -10.02 6.91 -20.94
CA THR A 7 -11.10 7.08 -19.96
C THR A 7 -10.56 7.59 -18.63
N VAL A 8 -9.57 6.92 -18.03
CA VAL A 8 -8.99 7.33 -16.74
C VAL A 8 -8.39 8.74 -16.82
N TYR A 9 -7.64 9.04 -17.89
CA TYR A 9 -7.04 10.35 -18.08
C TYR A 9 -8.09 11.47 -18.24
N LEU A 10 -9.11 11.25 -19.08
CA LEU A 10 -10.18 12.23 -19.27
C LEU A 10 -11.05 12.38 -18.02
N THR A 11 -11.28 11.31 -17.26
CA THR A 11 -12.01 11.37 -15.98
C THR A 11 -11.25 12.18 -14.95
N ILE A 12 -9.93 12.01 -14.84
CA ILE A 12 -9.09 12.82 -13.94
C ILE A 12 -9.05 14.29 -14.39
N GLN A 13 -8.91 14.56 -15.70
CA GLN A 13 -8.86 15.93 -16.24
C GLN A 13 -10.21 16.67 -16.19
N SER A 14 -11.33 15.96 -16.18
CA SER A 14 -12.68 16.54 -16.16
C SER A 14 -13.31 16.58 -14.77
N SER A 15 -12.55 16.29 -13.72
CA SER A 15 -13.02 16.35 -12.34
C SER A 15 -12.45 17.58 -11.64
N LEU A 16 -13.31 18.27 -10.90
CA LEU A 16 -12.97 19.48 -10.14
C LEU A 16 -12.26 19.14 -8.83
N ASP A 17 -12.55 17.97 -8.26
CA ASP A 17 -11.95 17.48 -7.03
C ASP A 17 -11.77 15.95 -7.04
N VAL A 18 -11.09 15.45 -6.00
CA VAL A 18 -10.71 14.04 -5.87
C VAL A 18 -11.94 13.15 -5.63
N ASP A 19 -12.96 13.66 -4.94
CA ASP A 19 -14.19 12.93 -4.64
C ASP A 19 -15.04 12.72 -5.90
N GLU A 20 -15.14 13.75 -6.75
CA GLU A 20 -15.79 13.68 -8.05
C GLU A 20 -15.05 12.73 -9.00
N CYS A 21 -13.72 12.76 -8.97
CA CYS A 21 -12.87 11.84 -9.75
C CYS A 21 -13.09 10.38 -9.31
N ALA A 22 -13.05 10.12 -8.01
CA ALA A 22 -13.27 8.79 -7.44
C ALA A 22 -14.70 8.28 -7.76
N HIS A 23 -15.71 9.14 -7.63
CA HIS A 23 -17.09 8.80 -7.97
C HIS A 23 -17.25 8.43 -9.45
N LYS A 24 -16.67 9.23 -10.37
CA LYS A 24 -16.73 8.97 -11.82
C LYS A 24 -15.98 7.71 -12.22
N LEU A 25 -14.87 7.39 -11.55
CA LEU A 25 -14.10 6.16 -11.80
C LEU A 25 -14.84 4.91 -11.32
N LEU A 26 -15.48 4.96 -10.15
CA LEU A 26 -16.24 3.83 -9.58
C LEU A 26 -17.53 3.54 -10.35
N LYS A 27 -18.18 4.58 -10.88
CA LYS A 27 -19.41 4.46 -11.67
C LYS A 27 -19.18 3.96 -13.10
N GLY A 28 -17.94 3.99 -13.60
CA GLY A 28 -17.55 3.70 -14.98
C GLY A 28 -17.20 2.25 -15.32
N GLU A 29 -17.54 1.29 -14.45
CA GLU A 29 -17.19 -0.14 -14.57
C GLU A 29 -15.67 -0.44 -14.66
N ILE A 30 -14.97 -0.39 -13.53
CA ILE A 30 -13.74 -1.19 -13.38
C ILE A 30 -14.17 -2.64 -13.17
N LYS A 31 -14.17 -3.42 -14.25
CA LYS A 31 -14.50 -4.85 -14.19
C LYS A 31 -13.44 -5.63 -13.40
N PRO A 32 -13.82 -6.71 -12.67
CA PRO A 32 -12.89 -7.54 -11.87
C PRO A 32 -11.65 -8.04 -12.65
N GLU A 33 -11.80 -8.22 -13.96
CA GLU A 33 -10.77 -8.62 -14.93
C GLU A 33 -9.53 -7.67 -14.98
N VAL A 34 -9.65 -6.45 -14.45
CA VAL A 34 -8.55 -5.47 -14.37
C VAL A 34 -7.51 -5.87 -13.31
N TYR A 35 -7.92 -6.56 -12.25
CA TYR A 35 -6.99 -7.06 -11.23
C TYR A 35 -6.04 -8.12 -11.83
N ASP A 36 -6.58 -9.01 -12.68
CA ASP A 36 -5.83 -10.07 -13.36
C ASP A 36 -4.80 -9.55 -14.38
N THR A 37 -4.99 -8.32 -14.89
CA THR A 37 -4.10 -7.70 -15.88
C THR A 37 -3.16 -6.64 -15.29
N CYS A 38 -3.17 -6.45 -13.96
CA CYS A 38 -2.33 -5.46 -13.28
C CYS A 38 -0.83 -5.69 -13.48
N HIS A 39 -0.41 -6.95 -13.70
CA HIS A 39 0.97 -7.36 -14.00
C HIS A 39 1.53 -6.80 -15.33
N ARG A 40 0.68 -6.23 -16.20
CA ARG A 40 1.07 -5.60 -17.48
C ARG A 40 1.22 -4.07 -17.40
N LEU A 41 1.05 -3.48 -16.22
CA LEU A 41 1.23 -2.04 -16.02
C LEU A 41 2.72 -1.70 -15.89
N GLU A 42 3.22 -0.84 -16.78
CA GLU A 42 4.59 -0.30 -16.72
C GLU A 42 4.88 0.33 -15.36
N THR A 43 6.13 0.20 -14.89
CA THR A 43 6.59 0.59 -13.54
C THR A 43 6.08 1.97 -13.09
N GLU A 44 6.04 2.96 -13.98
CA GLU A 44 5.56 4.32 -13.68
C GLU A 44 4.09 4.36 -13.22
N LYS A 45 3.23 3.52 -13.80
CA LYS A 45 1.82 3.48 -13.44
C LYS A 45 1.60 2.90 -12.05
N LEU A 46 2.38 1.88 -11.70
CA LEU A 46 2.36 1.32 -10.36
C LEU A 46 2.73 2.37 -9.32
N ARG A 47 3.69 3.26 -9.64
CA ARG A 47 4.03 4.41 -8.77
C ARG A 47 2.85 5.35 -8.59
N ASN A 48 2.17 5.71 -9.67
CA ASN A 48 1.04 6.64 -9.61
C ASN A 48 -0.14 6.04 -8.84
N VAL A 49 -0.40 4.73 -8.99
CA VAL A 49 -1.44 4.05 -8.21
C VAL A 49 -1.06 4.01 -6.73
N ALA A 50 0.19 3.67 -6.38
CA ALA A 50 0.65 3.66 -5.00
C ALA A 50 0.48 5.04 -4.31
N ARG A 51 0.81 6.14 -5.02
CA ARG A 51 0.60 7.51 -4.54
C ARG A 51 -0.87 7.84 -4.30
N LEU A 52 -1.73 7.45 -5.23
CA LEU A 52 -3.18 7.64 -5.08
C LEU A 52 -3.70 6.90 -3.84
N PHE A 53 -3.31 5.65 -3.64
CA PHE A 53 -3.68 4.88 -2.45
C PHE A 53 -3.15 5.51 -1.16
N ALA A 54 -1.92 6.05 -1.17
CA ALA A 54 -1.36 6.77 -0.03
C ALA A 54 -2.23 7.97 0.36
N HIS A 55 -2.65 8.77 -0.62
CA HIS A 55 -3.54 9.90 -0.38
C HIS A 55 -4.90 9.46 0.18
N LEU A 56 -5.52 8.44 -0.41
CA LEU A 56 -6.84 7.95 0.02
C LEU A 56 -6.81 7.39 1.46
N LEU A 57 -5.74 6.69 1.84
CA LEU A 57 -5.55 6.19 3.20
C LEU A 57 -5.27 7.32 4.19
N PHE A 58 -4.41 8.28 3.81
CA PHE A 58 -4.08 9.44 4.65
C PHE A 58 -5.30 10.33 4.91
N SER A 59 -6.18 10.49 3.93
CA SER A 59 -7.41 11.29 4.06
C SER A 59 -8.58 10.52 4.66
N ASP A 60 -8.37 9.28 5.11
CA ASP A 60 -9.41 8.34 5.57
C ASP A 60 -10.58 8.19 4.57
N ALA A 61 -10.32 8.36 3.27
CA ALA A 61 -11.31 8.16 2.21
C ALA A 61 -11.54 6.67 1.91
N ILE A 62 -10.56 5.81 2.28
CA ILE A 62 -10.69 4.36 2.29
C ILE A 62 -10.24 3.80 3.64
N SER A 63 -10.86 2.70 4.07
CA SER A 63 -10.47 2.00 5.31
C SER A 63 -9.04 1.50 5.24
N TRP A 64 -8.31 1.47 6.36
CA TRP A 64 -6.98 0.86 6.42
C TRP A 64 -7.03 -0.68 6.34
N GLU A 65 -8.21 -1.29 6.49
CA GLU A 65 -8.43 -2.73 6.38
C GLU A 65 -8.09 -3.32 5.00
N VAL A 66 -8.05 -2.50 3.93
CA VAL A 66 -7.57 -2.98 2.60
C VAL A 66 -6.14 -3.52 2.67
N LEU A 67 -5.33 -3.09 3.65
CA LEU A 67 -3.96 -3.59 3.83
C LEU A 67 -3.89 -5.05 4.31
N ASN A 68 -5.00 -5.66 4.73
CA ASN A 68 -5.07 -7.08 5.06
C ASN A 68 -4.70 -8.00 3.87
N HIS A 69 -4.81 -7.50 2.64
CA HIS A 69 -4.42 -8.24 1.44
C HIS A 69 -2.91 -8.16 1.13
N VAL A 70 -2.13 -7.46 1.95
CA VAL A 70 -0.68 -7.28 1.74
C VAL A 70 0.10 -8.20 2.67
N HIS A 71 0.75 -9.20 2.10
CA HIS A 71 1.66 -10.10 2.82
C HIS A 71 3.12 -9.80 2.44
N LEU A 72 3.96 -9.52 3.45
CA LEU A 72 5.41 -9.34 3.29
C LEU A 72 6.16 -10.61 3.69
N ASN A 73 6.40 -11.48 2.70
CA ASN A 73 7.19 -12.71 2.84
C ASN A 73 7.85 -13.09 1.51
N GLU A 74 8.77 -14.05 1.52
CA GLU A 74 9.50 -14.45 0.31
C GLU A 74 8.62 -15.19 -0.71
N ASP A 75 7.54 -15.83 -0.26
CA ASP A 75 6.73 -16.74 -1.07
C ASP A 75 5.66 -16.00 -1.90
N GLU A 76 5.05 -14.96 -1.34
CA GLU A 76 3.96 -14.19 -1.96
C GLU A 76 4.41 -12.82 -2.50
N THR A 77 5.52 -12.26 -2.00
CA THR A 77 5.95 -10.91 -2.38
C THR A 77 6.75 -10.89 -3.70
N THR A 78 6.08 -10.46 -4.77
CA THR A 78 6.66 -10.23 -6.10
C THR A 78 7.44 -8.90 -6.22
N SER A 79 8.23 -8.73 -7.28
CA SER A 79 8.96 -7.47 -7.54
C SER A 79 8.03 -6.25 -7.67
N SER A 80 6.84 -6.42 -8.26
CA SER A 80 5.86 -5.34 -8.39
C SER A 80 5.22 -5.01 -7.04
N SER A 81 4.84 -6.00 -6.22
CA SER A 81 4.29 -5.70 -4.89
C SER A 81 5.31 -4.97 -4.01
N ARG A 82 6.61 -5.30 -4.09
CA ARG A 82 7.67 -4.55 -3.40
C ARG A 82 7.71 -3.08 -3.80
N VAL A 83 7.65 -2.79 -5.11
CA VAL A 83 7.66 -1.41 -5.60
C VAL A 83 6.41 -0.66 -5.13
N PHE A 84 5.25 -1.31 -5.16
CA PHE A 84 4.00 -0.72 -4.69
C PHE A 84 4.05 -0.37 -3.20
N VAL A 85 4.35 -1.35 -2.34
CA VAL A 85 4.39 -1.16 -0.88
C VAL A 85 5.46 -0.16 -0.49
N LYS A 86 6.63 -0.18 -1.15
CA LYS A 86 7.69 0.80 -0.92
C LYS A 86 7.18 2.23 -1.13
N ILE A 87 6.58 2.51 -2.29
CA ILE A 87 6.12 3.86 -2.62
C ILE A 87 4.95 4.25 -1.71
N LEU A 88 4.00 3.35 -1.49
CA LEU A 88 2.85 3.59 -0.62
C LEU A 88 3.29 4.07 0.78
N PHE A 89 4.20 3.34 1.42
CA PHE A 89 4.65 3.67 2.77
C PHE A 89 5.61 4.85 2.82
N GLN A 90 6.39 5.10 1.76
CA GLN A 90 7.20 6.32 1.65
C GLN A 90 6.32 7.57 1.59
N GLU A 91 5.28 7.56 0.76
CA GLU A 91 4.34 8.68 0.62
C GLU A 91 3.50 8.88 1.89
N LEU A 92 3.03 7.80 2.52
CA LEU A 92 2.35 7.88 3.83
C LEU A 92 3.26 8.52 4.89
N ALA A 93 4.52 8.12 4.95
CA ALA A 93 5.48 8.71 5.89
C ALA A 93 5.76 10.19 5.58
N GLU A 94 5.71 10.61 4.31
CA GLU A 94 5.81 12.02 3.93
C GLU A 94 4.57 12.81 4.37
N PHE A 95 3.35 12.27 4.22
CA PHE A 95 2.12 12.99 4.59
C PHE A 95 1.92 13.18 6.10
N MET A 96 2.18 12.14 6.90
CA MET A 96 1.89 12.19 8.34
C MET A 96 3.12 12.16 9.24
N SER A 97 4.34 12.08 8.70
CA SER A 97 5.58 11.72 9.40
C SER A 97 5.66 10.25 9.82
N LEU A 98 6.89 9.76 9.97
CA LEU A 98 7.15 8.39 10.44
C LEU A 98 6.55 8.11 11.82
N ALA A 99 6.56 9.10 12.73
CA ALA A 99 6.07 8.93 14.10
C ALA A 99 4.56 8.66 14.12
N LYS A 100 3.76 9.50 13.44
CA LYS A 100 2.30 9.29 13.39
C LYS A 100 1.92 8.04 12.61
N LEU A 101 2.69 7.70 11.56
CA LEU A 101 2.47 6.45 10.83
C LEU A 101 2.71 5.24 11.74
N ASN A 102 3.74 5.26 12.58
CA ASN A 102 4.01 4.21 13.56
C ASN A 102 2.89 4.12 14.60
N GLU A 103 2.36 5.24 15.09
CA GLU A 103 1.19 5.26 15.98
C GLU A 103 -0.03 4.61 15.31
N ARG A 104 -0.29 4.93 14.03
CA ARG A 104 -1.40 4.35 13.26
C ARG A 104 -1.25 2.84 13.06
N LEU A 105 -0.04 2.36 12.78
CA LEU A 105 0.24 0.92 12.63
C LEU A 105 0.15 0.14 13.96
N ARG A 106 0.16 0.83 15.10
CA ARG A 106 0.01 0.24 16.44
C ARG A 106 -1.44 0.27 16.94
N ASP A 107 -2.37 0.78 16.15
CA ASP A 107 -3.79 0.81 16.49
C ASP A 107 -4.32 -0.62 16.69
N PRO A 108 -4.77 -0.99 17.90
CA PRO A 108 -5.25 -2.34 18.19
C PRO A 108 -6.46 -2.74 17.34
N THR A 109 -7.27 -1.76 16.90
CA THR A 109 -8.46 -2.02 16.08
C THR A 109 -8.10 -2.44 14.66
N LEU A 110 -6.93 -2.04 14.18
CA LEU A 110 -6.40 -2.35 12.85
C LEU A 110 -5.33 -3.45 12.88
N ALA A 111 -5.05 -4.05 14.03
CA ALA A 111 -3.99 -5.04 14.18
C ALA A 111 -4.12 -6.20 13.17
N ALA A 112 -5.35 -6.69 12.94
CA ALA A 112 -5.63 -7.73 11.95
C ALA A 112 -5.30 -7.27 10.51
N ALA A 113 -5.52 -6.00 10.18
CA ALA A 113 -5.22 -5.45 8.86
C ALA A 113 -3.70 -5.38 8.57
N PHE A 114 -2.86 -5.39 9.61
CA PHE A 114 -1.41 -5.26 9.48
C PHE A 114 -0.65 -6.55 9.75
N GLU A 115 -1.34 -7.66 10.05
CA GLU A 115 -0.72 -8.95 10.37
C GLU A 115 0.18 -9.45 9.23
N GLY A 116 -0.28 -9.32 7.99
CA GLY A 116 0.49 -9.65 6.80
C GLY A 116 1.69 -8.74 6.53
N LEU A 117 1.58 -7.46 6.91
CA LEU A 117 2.61 -6.45 6.69
C LEU A 117 3.70 -6.49 7.77
N LEU A 118 3.31 -6.78 9.01
CA LEU A 118 4.19 -6.88 10.19
C LEU A 118 4.11 -8.30 10.78
N PRO A 119 4.55 -9.32 10.04
CA PRO A 119 4.37 -10.72 10.41
C PRO A 119 5.18 -11.11 11.64
N ARG A 120 4.53 -11.82 12.56
CA ARG A 120 5.12 -12.42 13.78
C ARG A 120 4.91 -13.94 13.84
N ASP A 121 4.51 -14.53 12.72
CA ASP A 121 4.20 -15.95 12.54
C ASP A 121 5.47 -16.82 12.56
N ASN A 122 6.52 -16.40 11.86
CA ASN A 122 7.79 -17.10 11.83
C ASN A 122 8.98 -16.14 11.70
N PRO A 123 10.17 -16.52 12.22
CA PRO A 123 11.34 -15.65 12.18
C PRO A 123 11.83 -15.25 10.78
N ARG A 124 11.54 -16.06 9.74
CA ARG A 124 11.95 -15.76 8.36
C ARG A 124 11.14 -14.60 7.79
N ASN A 125 9.81 -14.64 7.93
CA ASN A 125 8.89 -13.60 7.50
C ASN A 125 9.12 -12.30 8.29
N THR A 126 9.32 -12.40 9.60
CA THR A 126 9.66 -11.23 10.42
C THR A 126 10.96 -10.55 9.96
N ARG A 127 12.02 -11.33 9.69
CA ARG A 127 13.28 -10.79 9.13
C ARG A 127 13.09 -10.17 7.76
N PHE A 128 12.27 -10.78 6.90
CA PHE A 128 11.94 -10.25 5.59
C PHE A 128 11.30 -8.87 5.68
N ALA A 129 10.27 -8.71 6.52
CA ALA A 129 9.59 -7.43 6.72
C ALA A 129 10.53 -6.35 7.30
N ILE A 130 11.36 -6.69 8.31
CA ILE A 130 12.38 -5.78 8.86
C ILE A 130 13.34 -5.30 7.77
N ASN A 131 13.89 -6.23 6.98
CA ASN A 131 14.83 -5.92 5.92
C ASN A 131 14.18 -5.06 4.83
N PHE A 132 12.94 -5.39 4.47
CA PHE A 132 12.17 -4.64 3.48
C PHE A 132 11.99 -3.18 3.91
N PHE A 133 11.43 -2.91 5.08
CA PHE A 133 11.20 -1.54 5.54
C PHE A 133 12.51 -0.78 5.83
N THR A 134 13.56 -1.47 6.30
CA THR A 134 14.89 -0.87 6.45
C THR A 134 15.44 -0.42 5.10
N SER A 135 15.33 -1.25 4.05
CA SER A 135 15.75 -0.90 2.69
C SER A 135 14.93 0.23 2.05
N CYS A 136 13.71 0.47 2.56
CA CYS A 136 12.86 1.57 2.14
C CYS A 136 13.17 2.89 2.88
N GLY A 137 14.05 2.87 3.88
CA GLY A 137 14.33 4.02 4.75
C GLY A 137 13.30 4.21 5.87
N LEU A 138 12.43 3.22 6.12
CA LEU A 138 11.32 3.27 7.07
C LEU A 138 11.52 2.29 8.22
N GLY A 139 12.78 2.07 8.62
CA GLY A 139 13.15 1.05 9.61
C GLY A 139 12.45 1.22 10.97
N GLY A 140 12.06 2.43 11.36
CA GLY A 140 11.35 2.69 12.62
C GLY A 140 9.95 2.08 12.70
N LEU A 141 9.35 1.67 11.57
CA LEU A 141 8.06 0.97 11.57
C LEU A 141 8.16 -0.48 12.09
N THR A 142 9.38 -0.99 12.27
CA THR A 142 9.64 -2.42 12.56
C THR A 142 10.30 -2.66 13.91
N ASP A 143 10.30 -1.68 14.81
CA ASP A 143 10.97 -1.81 16.11
C ASP A 143 10.40 -2.96 16.96
N ASP A 144 9.07 -3.12 17.00
CA ASP A 144 8.43 -4.24 17.72
C ASP A 144 8.81 -5.60 17.12
N LEU A 145 9.02 -5.68 15.80
CA LEU A 145 9.44 -6.92 15.15
C LEU A 145 10.88 -7.27 15.51
N ARG A 146 11.75 -6.25 15.67
CA ARG A 146 13.13 -6.45 16.12
C ARG A 146 13.16 -6.94 17.57
N GLU A 147 12.32 -6.38 18.43
CA GLU A 147 12.18 -6.84 19.81
C GLU A 147 11.68 -8.27 19.88
N PHE A 148 10.64 -8.60 19.11
CA PHE A 148 10.10 -9.96 19.00
C PHE A 148 11.18 -10.99 18.59
N LEU A 149 12.03 -10.66 17.62
CA LEU A 149 13.14 -11.52 17.21
C LEU A 149 14.26 -11.67 18.24
N ARG A 150 14.41 -10.73 19.18
CA ARG A 150 15.39 -10.85 20.27
C ARG A 150 14.89 -11.75 21.39
N THR A 151 13.58 -11.92 21.51
CA THR A 151 12.92 -12.76 22.52
C THR A 151 12.69 -14.20 22.07
N GLN A 152 12.95 -14.52 20.80
CA GLN A 152 12.84 -15.83 20.16
C GLN A 152 14.23 -16.45 19.98
#